data_AF-A0A073KNK1-F1
#
_entry.id   AF-A0A073KNK1-F1
#
_cell.length_a   1.000
_cell.length_b   1.000
_cell.length_c   1.000
_cell.angle_alpha   90.00
_cell.angle_beta   90.00
_cell.angle_gamma   90.00
#
_symmetry.space_group_name_H-M   'P 1'
#
loop_
_entity.id
_entity.type
_entity.pdbx_description
1 polymer ?
#
loop_
_entity_poly.entity_id
_entity_poly.type
_entity_poly.pdbx_seq_one_letter_code
_entity_poly.pdbx_strand_id
1 'polypeptide(L)'
;MGSPIDDMLAKQREIDEKLSPSKYEMRYITDYARVIYDKAQLVNNASEMAHQGLIDFELAQKIMDTQKENIKSDIKYLQIYLGIDEKDN
;
A
#
# COMPACT_ATOMS: atom_id res chain seq x y z
N MET A 1 -4.47 11.19 -43.06
CA MET A 1 -3.72 10.12 -42.39
C MET A 1 -3.35 10.66 -41.03
N GLY A 2 -3.82 10.06 -39.94
CA GLY A 2 -3.47 10.48 -38.58
C GLY A 2 -1.98 10.24 -38.30
N SER A 3 -1.39 11.00 -37.38
CA SER A 3 -0.01 10.76 -36.97
C SER A 3 0.09 9.40 -36.30
N PRO A 4 1.20 8.63 -36.48
CA PRO A 4 1.45 7.42 -35.70
C PRO A 4 1.34 7.63 -34.18
N ILE A 5 1.59 8.86 -33.71
CA ILE A 5 1.43 9.27 -32.31
C ILE A 5 -0.05 9.29 -31.91
N ASP A 6 -0.93 9.79 -32.77
CA ASP A 6 -2.38 9.85 -32.51
C ASP A 6 -2.97 8.43 -32.41
N ASP A 7 -2.55 7.53 -33.29
CA ASP A 7 -2.96 6.13 -33.29
C ASP A 7 -2.50 5.38 -32.02
N MET A 8 -1.29 5.67 -31.54
CA MET A 8 -0.77 5.12 -30.27
C MET A 8 -1.56 5.64 -29.07
N LEU A 9 -1.84 6.94 -29.01
CA LEU A 9 -2.60 7.54 -27.92
C LEU A 9 -4.05 7.03 -27.89
N ALA A 10 -4.67 6.82 -29.06
CA ALA A 10 -6.01 6.25 -29.16
C ALA A 10 -6.06 4.81 -28.60
N LYS A 11 -5.09 3.97 -28.97
CA LYS A 11 -4.98 2.60 -28.42
C LYS A 11 -4.75 2.59 -26.91
N GLN A 12 -3.94 3.52 -26.41
CA GLN A 12 -3.68 3.59 -24.97
C GLN A 12 -4.93 3.99 -24.19
N ARG A 13 -5.72 4.94 -24.69
CA ARG A 13 -7.03 5.30 -24.11
C ARG A 13 -8.01 4.14 -24.15
N GLU A 14 -8.07 3.41 -25.27
CA GLU A 14 -8.92 2.22 -25.38
C GLU A 14 -8.57 1.14 -24.36
N ILE A 15 -7.28 0.94 -24.07
CA ILE A 15 -6.82 0.01 -23.04
C ILE A 15 -7.18 0.54 -21.64
N ASP A 16 -6.91 1.82 -21.37
CA ASP A 16 -7.20 2.44 -20.06
C ASP A 16 -8.70 2.43 -19.73
N GLU A 17 -9.58 2.52 -20.73
CA GLU A 17 -11.04 2.42 -20.56
C GLU A 17 -11.53 0.98 -20.34
N LYS A 18 -10.77 -0.04 -20.77
CA LYS A 18 -11.15 -1.45 -20.64
C LYS A 18 -10.61 -2.13 -19.38
N LEU A 19 -9.50 -1.64 -18.83
CA LEU A 19 -8.89 -2.22 -17.65
C LEU A 19 -9.60 -1.74 -16.38
N SER A 20 -9.93 -2.68 -15.51
CA SER A 20 -10.36 -2.43 -14.14
C SER A 20 -9.51 -3.25 -13.18
N PRO A 21 -8.94 -2.65 -12.12
CA PRO A 21 -9.01 -1.22 -11.79
C PRO A 21 -8.26 -0.34 -12.80
N SER A 22 -8.72 0.90 -12.97
CA SER A 22 -8.08 1.90 -13.84
C SER A 22 -6.65 2.19 -13.37
N LYS A 23 -5.85 2.83 -14.23
CA LYS A 23 -4.46 3.20 -13.89
C LYS A 23 -4.35 4.05 -12.60
N TYR A 24 -5.33 4.92 -12.35
CA TYR A 24 -5.36 5.74 -11.14
C TYR A 24 -5.67 4.90 -9.90
N GLU A 25 -6.66 4.00 -10.01
CA GLU A 25 -7.06 3.09 -8.93
C GLU A 25 -5.94 2.08 -8.61
N MET A 26 -5.26 1.56 -9.64
CA MET A 26 -4.05 0.75 -9.48
C MET A 26 -2.97 1.49 -8.70
N ARG A 27 -2.71 2.77 -9.05
CA ARG A 27 -1.73 3.59 -8.35
C ARG A 27 -2.09 3.71 -6.87
N TYR A 28 -3.36 4.00 -6.59
CA TYR A 28 -3.88 4.09 -5.23
C TYR A 28 -3.63 2.80 -4.43
N ILE A 29 -3.97 1.64 -4.99
CA ILE A 29 -3.73 0.33 -4.37
C ILE A 29 -2.24 0.11 -4.09
N THR A 30 -1.38 0.37 -5.08
CA THR A 30 0.06 0.16 -4.93
C THR A 30 0.70 1.10 -3.92
N ASP A 31 0.21 2.34 -3.81
CA ASP A 31 0.73 3.30 -2.84
C ASP A 31 0.31 2.91 -1.41
N TYR A 32 -0.93 2.45 -1.21
CA TYR A 32 -1.35 1.88 0.08
C TYR A 32 -0.52 0.66 0.49
N ALA A 33 -0.29 -0.27 -0.44
CA ALA A 33 0.54 -1.44 -0.18
C ALA A 33 1.98 -1.07 0.20
N ARG A 34 2.56 -0.06 -0.47
CA ARG A 34 3.89 0.46 -0.12
C ARG A 34 3.91 1.05 1.28
N VAL A 35 2.93 1.88 1.63
CA VAL A 35 2.86 2.49 2.98
C VAL A 35 2.76 1.43 4.08
N ILE A 36 1.95 0.40 3.87
CA ILE A 36 1.84 -0.74 4.79
C ILE A 36 3.20 -1.45 4.94
N TYR A 37 3.88 -1.70 3.81
CA TYR A 37 5.20 -2.32 3.81
C TYR A 37 6.23 -1.49 4.59
N ASP A 38 6.28 -0.17 4.35
CA ASP A 38 7.21 0.73 5.03
C ASP A 38 6.99 0.72 6.56
N LYS A 39 5.72 0.70 6.99
CA LYS A 39 5.37 0.59 8.43
C LYS A 39 5.79 -0.77 9.01
N ALA A 40 5.64 -1.86 8.25
CA ALA A 40 6.10 -3.18 8.67
C ALA A 40 7.64 -3.23 8.81
N GLN A 41 8.37 -2.54 7.93
CA GLN A 41 9.82 -2.40 8.07
C GLN A 41 10.20 -1.63 9.34
N LEU A 42 9.45 -0.61 9.74
CA LEU A 42 9.68 0.08 11.02
C LEU A 42 9.50 -0.85 12.22
N VAL A 43 8.53 -1.78 12.17
CA VAL A 43 8.36 -2.82 13.21
C VAL A 43 9.59 -3.72 13.26
N ASN A 44 10.08 -4.19 12.11
CA ASN A 44 11.27 -5.03 12.04
C ASN A 44 12.50 -4.31 12.60
N ASN A 45 12.74 -3.08 12.14
CA ASN A 45 13.89 -2.27 12.57
C ASN A 45 13.85 -1.99 14.07
N ALA A 46 12.68 -1.67 14.64
CA ALA A 46 12.54 -1.46 16.08
C ALA A 46 12.90 -2.75 16.87
N SER A 47 12.47 -3.92 16.37
CA SER A 47 12.82 -5.20 16.98
C SER A 47 14.32 -5.50 16.89
N GLU A 48 14.94 -5.27 15.74
CA GLU A 48 16.38 -5.46 15.55
C GLU A 48 17.20 -4.51 16.44
N MET A 49 16.83 -3.23 16.50
CA MET A 49 17.49 -2.25 17.36
C MET A 49 17.40 -2.61 18.84
N ALA A 50 16.28 -3.17 19.28
CA ALA A 50 16.12 -3.67 20.65
C ALA A 50 17.03 -4.89 20.92
N HIS A 51 17.08 -5.86 20.00
CA HIS A 51 17.95 -7.03 20.11
C HIS A 51 19.44 -6.67 20.10
N GLN A 52 19.81 -5.60 19.39
CA GLN A 52 21.17 -5.06 19.36
C GLN A 52 21.49 -4.16 20.58
N GLY A 53 20.51 -3.87 21.43
CA GLY A 53 20.67 -2.99 22.59
C GLY A 53 20.84 -1.51 22.24
N LEU A 54 20.46 -1.09 21.02
CA LEU A 54 20.51 0.30 20.58
C LEU A 54 19.39 1.15 21.17
N ILE A 55 18.24 0.51 21.46
CA ILE A 55 17.10 1.10 22.16
C ILE A 55 16.61 0.14 23.24
N ASP A 56 15.93 0.67 24.26
CA ASP A 56 15.32 -0.15 25.27
C ASP A 56 14.04 -0.87 24.76
N PHE A 57 13.63 -1.89 25.51
CA PHE A 57 12.46 -2.70 25.21
C PHE A 57 11.17 -1.87 25.16
N GLU A 58 10.99 -0.91 26.07
CA GLU A 58 9.76 -0.14 26.19
C GLU A 58 9.55 0.77 24.98
N LEU A 59 10.61 1.43 24.52
CA LEU A 59 10.62 2.25 23.33
C LEU A 59 10.36 1.40 22.08
N ALA A 60 11.04 0.26 21.95
CA ALA A 60 10.84 -0.65 20.82
C ALA A 60 9.39 -1.14 20.76
N GLN A 61 8.85 -1.61 21.89
CA GLN A 61 7.48 -2.12 22.00
C GLN A 61 6.46 -1.01 21.65
N LYS A 62 6.68 0.22 22.13
CA LYS A 62 5.82 1.37 21.80
C LYS A 62 5.82 1.68 20.31
N ILE A 63 6.99 1.65 19.64
CA ILE A 63 7.09 1.85 18.19
C ILE A 63 6.32 0.73 17.48
N MET A 64 6.59 -0.52 17.85
CA MET A 64 5.97 -1.70 17.22
C MET A 64 4.45 -1.67 17.33
N ASP A 65 3.90 -1.38 18.51
CA ASP A 65 2.44 -1.32 18.72
C ASP A 65 1.80 -0.15 17.97
N THR A 66 2.45 1.02 17.95
CA THR A 66 1.97 2.16 17.16
C THR A 66 1.90 1.81 15.67
N GLN A 67 2.95 1.20 15.12
CA GLN A 67 2.95 0.84 13.70
C GLN A 67 1.98 -0.30 13.38
N LYS A 68 1.77 -1.27 14.29
CA LYS A 68 0.74 -2.30 14.14
C LYS A 68 -0.67 -1.71 14.03
N GLU A 69 -1.02 -0.74 14.87
CA GLU A 69 -2.33 -0.07 14.79
C GLU A 69 -2.46 0.76 13.50
N ASN A 70 -1.40 1.44 13.08
CA ASN A 70 -1.39 2.16 11.80
C ASN A 70 -1.58 1.22 10.60
N ILE A 71 -0.91 0.06 10.59
CA ILE A 71 -1.06 -0.96 9.55
C ILE A 71 -2.49 -1.50 9.51
N LYS A 72 -3.07 -1.84 10.66
CA LYS A 72 -4.47 -2.29 10.73
C LYS A 72 -5.42 -1.25 10.14
N SER A 73 -5.23 0.02 10.48
CA SER A 73 -6.03 1.13 9.94
C SER A 73 -5.91 1.23 8.42
N ASP A 74 -4.68 1.20 7.88
CA ASP A 74 -4.46 1.24 6.43
C ASP A 74 -5.06 0.03 5.70
N ILE A 75 -4.91 -1.17 6.26
CA ILE A 75 -5.51 -2.40 5.72
C ILE A 75 -7.02 -2.25 5.65
N LYS A 76 -7.65 -1.74 6.73
CA LYS A 76 -9.09 -1.51 6.75
C LYS A 76 -9.52 -0.53 5.65
N TYR A 77 -8.81 0.59 5.48
CA TYR A 77 -9.11 1.53 4.40
C TYR A 77 -8.94 0.91 3.02
N LEU A 78 -7.89 0.12 2.82
CA LEU A 78 -7.66 -0.58 1.57
C LEU A 78 -8.74 -1.62 1.29
N GLN A 79 -9.18 -2.38 2.30
CA GLN A 79 -10.29 -3.34 2.18
C GLN A 79 -11.60 -2.64 1.79
N ILE A 80 -11.94 -1.55 2.45
CA ILE A 80 -13.12 -0.73 2.11
C ILE A 80 -13.04 -0.25 0.66
N TYR A 81 -11.88 0.24 0.24
CA TYR A 81 -11.66 0.71 -1.13
C TYR A 81 -11.81 -0.41 -2.17
N LEU A 82 -11.31 -1.61 -1.85
CA LEU A 82 -11.41 -2.78 -2.71
C LEU A 82 -12.81 -3.43 -2.69
N GLY A 83 -13.74 -2.93 -1.87
CA GLY A 83 -15.06 -3.53 -1.70
C GLY A 83 -15.03 -4.92 -1.04
N ILE A 84 -13.98 -5.21 -0.26
CA ILE A 84 -13.86 -6.47 0.50
C ILE A 84 -14.61 -6.26 1.81
N ASP A 85 -15.82 -6.81 1.90
CA ASP A 85 -16.60 -6.81 3.15
C ASP A 85 -15.96 -7.75 4.17
N GLU A 86 -15.94 -7.38 5.46
CA GLU A 86 -15.39 -8.18 6.57
C GLU A 86 -16.08 -9.57 6.77
N LYS A 87 -17.06 -9.94 5.92
CA LYS A 87 -17.83 -11.17 6.00
C LYS A 87 -17.22 -12.39 5.31
N ASP A 88 -16.13 -12.22 4.56
CA ASP A 88 -15.48 -13.32 3.82
C ASP A 88 -14.35 -14.04 4.59
N ASN A 89 -14.28 -13.88 5.93
CA ASN A 89 -13.37 -14.65 6.81
C ASN A 89 -14.11 -15.33 7.96
#